data_AF-A0A9R1X1F8-F1
#
_entry.id   AF-A0A9R1X1F8-F1
#
_cell.length_a   1.000
_cell.length_b   1.000
_cell.length_c   1.000
_cell.angle_alpha   90.00
_cell.angle_beta   90.00
_cell.angle_gamma   90.00
#
_symmetry.space_group_name_H-M   'P 1'
#
loop_
_entity.id
_entity.type
_entity.pdbx_description
1 polymer ?
#
loop_
_entity_poly.entity_id
_entity_poly.type
_entity_poly.pdbx_seq_one_letter_code
_entity_poly.pdbx_strand_id
1 'polypeptide(L)'
;MAATTAMTTFNSYSPQEQAQESTDTPQLSKKPKTLLHKHPLYTPTHSKLSLQFKEKILCLEVMGIDSGKALSLNPSIHSTSLDSIHSIITFLRSKGIQQKDLPRIIGMCPQILTSTITNDLIPIFNFLSHDLKIPDHNFRRVINKCPRLLVSSVENQLKPALFYLQRLGFRDLGALAYQDCVLLVSNVENTLIPKLDYLIGLGFSKREAIEMVLRCPGLFTFSLENNFKPKFEYFEKEMMRDLSELKDFPQYFAFSLEKRIKPRHLEALECGIKIPLPLLLKTTDEEFADLLKQGDNNKSRYL
;
A
#
# COMPACT_ATOMS: atom_id res chain seq x y z
N MET A 1 -56.52 6.27 37.57
CA MET A 1 -57.30 7.25 38.35
C MET A 1 -56.32 8.20 39.02
N ALA A 2 -56.52 9.51 38.79
CA ALA A 2 -56.11 10.70 39.56
C ALA A 2 -54.60 10.88 39.90
N ALA A 3 -53.88 11.89 39.39
CA ALA A 3 -53.96 13.35 39.66
C ALA A 3 -53.57 13.67 41.12
N THR A 4 -52.60 14.55 41.42
CA THR A 4 -52.77 16.00 41.71
C THR A 4 -51.36 16.55 42.06
N THR A 5 -50.74 17.52 41.38
CA THR A 5 -50.86 19.01 41.39
C THR A 5 -50.49 19.71 42.71
N ALA A 6 -49.47 20.59 42.68
CA ALA A 6 -49.34 21.91 43.35
C ALA A 6 -47.86 22.37 43.19
N MET A 7 -47.43 23.43 42.48
CA MET A 7 -47.76 24.88 42.46
C MET A 7 -47.63 25.59 43.80
N THR A 8 -46.69 26.57 43.86
CA THR A 8 -46.73 27.92 44.49
C THR A 8 -45.29 28.37 44.81
N THR A 9 -44.79 29.61 44.71
CA THR A 9 -45.16 30.90 44.08
C THR A 9 -44.04 31.91 44.42
N PHE A 10 -43.80 32.87 43.51
CA PHE A 10 -43.43 34.29 43.70
C PHE A 10 -42.46 34.74 44.81
N ASN A 11 -41.43 35.51 44.43
CA ASN A 11 -41.47 36.95 44.69
C ASN A 11 -40.46 37.78 43.86
N SER A 12 -40.99 38.90 43.39
CA SER A 12 -40.38 40.07 42.74
C SER A 12 -39.52 40.89 43.68
N TYR A 13 -38.53 41.63 43.16
CA TYR A 13 -38.29 43.06 43.48
C TYR A 13 -37.21 43.67 42.57
N SER A 14 -37.51 44.85 42.03
CA SER A 14 -36.58 45.81 41.42
C SER A 14 -36.62 47.09 42.28
N PRO A 15 -35.54 47.88 42.32
CA PRO A 15 -35.65 49.22 41.75
C PRO A 15 -34.38 49.76 41.06
N GLN A 16 -34.60 50.80 40.24
CA GLN A 16 -33.70 51.71 39.53
C GLN A 16 -32.71 52.42 40.51
N GLU A 17 -31.57 53.02 40.14
CA GLU A 17 -31.40 54.15 39.21
C GLU A 17 -29.90 54.57 39.17
N GLN A 18 -29.37 54.95 37.99
CA GLN A 18 -28.59 56.18 37.72
C GLN A 18 -27.66 56.06 36.50
N ALA A 19 -27.73 57.11 35.69
CA ALA A 19 -27.17 57.28 34.36
C ALA A 19 -25.71 57.77 34.37
N GLN A 20 -24.99 57.47 33.29
CA GLN A 20 -24.00 58.39 32.72
C GLN A 20 -23.86 58.14 31.22
N GLU A 21 -24.11 59.20 30.45
CA GLU A 21 -23.94 59.27 28.99
C GLU A 21 -22.46 59.18 28.61
N SER A 22 -22.17 58.44 27.54
CA SER A 22 -21.06 58.79 26.64
C SER A 22 -21.38 58.29 25.23
N THR A 23 -21.46 59.26 24.32
CA THR A 23 -21.53 59.18 22.86
C THR A 23 -20.57 58.16 22.25
N ASP A 24 -21.03 57.31 21.33
CA ASP A 24 -20.49 57.19 19.97
C ASP A 24 -21.08 56.00 19.18
N THR A 25 -21.24 56.25 17.88
CA THR A 25 -21.80 55.42 16.78
C THR A 25 -21.44 53.92 16.76
N PRO A 26 -22.34 53.00 16.29
CA PRO A 26 -22.03 51.58 16.19
C PRO A 26 -21.30 51.23 14.88
N GLN A 27 -20.05 50.77 14.97
CA GLN A 27 -19.30 50.15 13.87
C GLN A 27 -19.09 48.64 14.12
N LEU A 28 -19.22 47.88 13.03
CA LEU A 28 -19.36 46.43 12.90
C LEU A 28 -18.43 45.51 13.73
N SER A 29 -19.06 44.45 14.25
CA SER A 29 -18.59 43.09 14.59
C SER A 29 -17.10 42.72 14.42
N LYS A 30 -16.45 42.32 15.53
CA LYS A 30 -15.19 41.57 15.52
C LYS A 30 -15.47 40.06 15.43
N LYS A 31 -14.92 39.42 14.38
CA LYS A 31 -14.91 37.97 14.14
C LYS A 31 -14.26 37.18 15.31
N PRO A 32 -14.64 35.90 15.52
CA PRO A 32 -14.10 35.08 16.59
C PRO A 32 -12.62 34.75 16.35
N LYS A 33 -11.78 34.95 17.38
CA LYS A 33 -10.37 34.56 17.40
C LYS A 33 -10.30 33.03 17.49
N THR A 34 -9.88 32.38 16.41
CA THR A 34 -9.65 30.93 16.37
C THR A 34 -8.47 30.55 17.26
N LEU A 35 -8.69 29.55 18.12
CA LEU A 35 -7.79 29.04 19.16
C LEU A 35 -6.51 28.33 18.62
N LEU A 36 -6.24 28.41 17.33
CA LEU A 36 -5.15 27.68 16.64
C LEU A 36 -3.77 28.34 16.78
N HIS A 37 -3.70 29.58 17.25
CA HIS A 37 -2.44 30.34 17.42
C HIS A 37 -1.52 29.82 18.54
N LYS A 38 -1.93 28.80 19.32
CA LYS A 38 -1.17 28.28 20.46
C LYS A 38 -0.58 26.88 20.24
N HIS A 39 -0.64 26.33 19.03
CA HIS A 39 -0.15 24.96 18.79
C HIS A 39 1.39 24.94 18.72
N PRO A 40 2.08 24.05 19.47
CA PRO A 40 3.55 24.05 19.61
C PRO A 40 4.34 23.72 18.32
N LEU A 41 3.67 23.32 17.24
CA LEU A 41 4.28 23.07 15.93
C LEU A 41 4.27 24.29 14.99
N TYR A 42 3.70 25.43 15.41
CA TYR A 42 3.70 26.64 14.61
C TYR A 42 5.03 27.39 14.76
N THR A 43 6.04 27.04 13.96
CA THR A 43 7.27 27.84 13.84
C THR A 43 7.06 28.99 12.84
N PRO A 44 7.48 30.23 13.17
CA PRO A 44 7.39 31.36 12.26
C PRO A 44 8.55 31.32 11.27
N THR A 45 8.59 30.30 10.42
CA THR A 45 9.52 30.24 9.28
C THR A 45 8.72 30.32 7.98
N HIS A 46 9.10 31.29 7.16
CA HIS A 46 8.50 31.76 5.90
C HIS A 46 7.43 32.87 6.03
N SER A 47 7.90 34.10 5.90
CA SER A 47 7.13 35.32 5.63
C SER A 47 6.50 35.37 4.23
N LYS A 48 6.74 34.35 3.38
CA LYS A 48 6.25 34.27 1.98
C LYS A 48 5.13 33.26 1.72
N LEU A 49 4.72 32.47 2.71
CA LEU A 49 3.67 31.46 2.52
C LEU A 49 2.30 32.02 2.91
N SER A 50 1.29 31.86 2.03
CA SER A 50 -0.07 32.30 2.31
C SER A 50 -0.65 31.57 3.52
N LEU A 51 -1.55 32.22 4.25
CA LEU A 51 -2.17 31.65 5.45
C LEU A 51 -2.89 30.32 5.14
N GLN A 52 -3.58 30.26 4.00
CA GLN A 52 -4.21 29.04 3.50
C GLN A 52 -3.22 27.89 3.25
N PHE A 53 -1.98 28.20 2.86
CA PHE A 53 -0.96 27.18 2.65
C PHE A 53 -0.40 26.64 3.98
N LYS A 54 -0.25 27.52 4.99
CA LYS A 54 0.14 27.11 6.35
C LYS A 54 -0.90 26.22 7.02
N GLU A 55 -2.19 26.52 6.81
CA GLU A 55 -3.29 25.70 7.34
C GLU A 55 -3.32 24.30 6.70
N LYS A 56 -3.01 24.17 5.40
CA LYS A 56 -2.89 22.87 4.72
C LYS A 56 -1.73 22.04 5.26
N ILE A 57 -0.56 22.65 5.42
CA ILE A 57 0.59 21.99 6.03
C ILE A 57 0.22 21.50 7.43
N LEU A 58 -0.35 22.37 8.26
CA LEU A 58 -0.76 22.00 9.62
C LEU A 58 -1.80 20.87 9.63
N CYS A 59 -2.77 20.88 8.71
CA CYS A 59 -3.76 19.82 8.58
C CYS A 59 -3.10 18.46 8.30
N LEU A 60 -2.14 18.40 7.38
CA LEU A 60 -1.39 17.18 7.07
C LEU A 60 -0.53 16.73 8.26
N GLU A 61 0.18 17.65 8.89
CA GLU A 61 1.06 17.34 10.03
C GLU A 61 0.27 16.86 11.26
N VAL A 62 -0.89 17.48 11.55
CA VAL A 62 -1.80 17.02 12.63
C VAL A 62 -2.34 15.63 12.35
N MET A 63 -2.52 15.28 11.08
CA MET A 63 -2.88 13.92 10.66
C MET A 63 -1.69 12.95 10.66
N GLY A 64 -0.47 13.38 11.01
CA GLY A 64 0.73 12.54 11.00
C GLY A 64 1.27 12.25 9.58
N ILE A 65 0.92 13.08 8.60
CA ILE A 65 1.40 13.00 7.23
C ILE A 65 2.56 13.99 7.08
N ASP A 66 3.71 13.49 6.62
CA ASP A 66 4.85 14.34 6.24
C ASP A 66 4.44 15.24 5.06
N SER A 67 4.19 16.50 5.38
CA SER A 67 3.70 17.48 4.40
C SER A 67 4.73 17.79 3.33
N GLY A 68 6.02 17.80 3.69
CA GLY A 68 7.13 18.04 2.76
C GLY A 68 7.24 16.95 1.70
N LYS A 69 7.17 15.68 2.13
CA LYS A 69 7.14 14.52 1.23
C LYS A 69 5.86 14.48 0.40
N ALA A 70 4.70 14.78 0.98
CA ALA A 70 3.44 14.79 0.24
C ALA A 70 3.45 15.86 -0.87
N LEU A 71 3.95 17.07 -0.57
CA LEU A 71 4.07 18.17 -1.54
C LEU A 71 5.10 17.89 -2.62
N SER A 72 6.22 17.24 -2.31
CA SER A 72 7.22 16.89 -3.34
C SER A 72 6.71 15.85 -4.33
N LEU A 73 5.90 14.90 -3.86
CA LEU A 73 5.29 13.85 -4.69
C LEU A 73 4.00 14.29 -5.39
N ASN A 74 3.33 15.33 -4.88
CA ASN A 74 2.16 15.94 -5.50
C ASN A 74 2.12 17.46 -5.26
N PRO A 75 2.80 18.25 -6.11
CA PRO A 75 2.84 19.70 -5.96
C PRO A 75 1.45 20.34 -6.00
N SER A 76 0.48 19.77 -6.72
CA SER A 76 -0.90 20.27 -6.89
C SER A 76 -1.70 20.38 -5.58
N ILE A 77 -1.21 19.82 -4.48
CA ILE A 77 -1.77 20.05 -3.14
C ILE A 77 -1.76 21.55 -2.79
N HIS A 78 -0.82 22.34 -3.34
CA HIS A 78 -0.76 23.79 -3.10
C HIS A 78 -2.06 24.52 -3.47
N SER A 79 -2.68 24.15 -4.60
CA SER A 79 -3.87 24.80 -5.15
C SER A 79 -5.17 24.19 -4.64
N THR A 80 -5.12 23.03 -4.00
CA THR A 80 -6.31 22.30 -3.54
C THR A 80 -6.90 22.90 -2.27
N SER A 81 -8.21 23.08 -2.19
CA SER A 81 -8.86 23.64 -1.00
C SER A 81 -8.87 22.66 0.18
N LEU A 82 -8.90 23.19 1.41
CA LEU A 82 -9.04 22.37 2.62
C LEU A 82 -10.37 21.60 2.63
N ASP A 83 -11.45 22.21 2.14
CA ASP A 83 -12.76 21.56 2.05
C ASP A 83 -12.73 20.35 1.11
N SER A 84 -11.97 20.41 0.02
CA SER A 84 -11.77 19.26 -0.88
C SER A 84 -11.03 18.13 -0.17
N ILE A 85 -9.95 18.45 0.54
CA ILE A 85 -9.19 17.48 1.34
C ILE A 85 -10.09 16.82 2.40
N HIS A 86 -10.86 17.62 3.15
CA HIS A 86 -11.80 17.12 4.14
C HIS A 86 -12.90 16.26 3.53
N SER A 87 -13.40 16.61 2.34
CA SER A 87 -14.39 15.82 1.62
C SER A 87 -13.86 14.45 1.23
N ILE A 88 -12.62 14.39 0.70
CA ILE A 88 -11.94 13.13 0.35
C ILE A 88 -11.74 12.26 1.59
N ILE A 89 -11.26 12.83 2.70
CA ILE A 89 -11.08 12.11 3.97
C ILE A 89 -12.43 11.57 4.48
N THR A 90 -13.47 12.39 4.45
CA THR A 90 -14.81 11.99 4.88
C THR A 90 -15.36 10.85 4.02
N PHE A 91 -15.12 10.90 2.71
CA PHE A 91 -15.47 9.83 1.79
C PHE A 91 -14.70 8.52 2.08
N LEU A 92 -13.38 8.58 2.29
CA LEU A 92 -12.61 7.39 2.65
C LEU A 92 -13.11 6.76 3.96
N ARG A 93 -13.47 7.59 4.94
CA ARG A 93 -14.08 7.13 6.19
C ARG A 93 -15.44 6.48 5.98
N SER A 94 -16.27 7.01 5.09
CA SER A 94 -17.57 6.38 4.77
C SER A 94 -17.41 5.02 4.08
N LYS A 95 -16.26 4.78 3.43
CA LYS A 95 -15.85 3.47 2.89
C LYS A 95 -15.11 2.57 3.91
N GLY A 96 -15.10 2.94 5.20
CA GLY A 96 -14.56 2.14 6.28
C GLY A 96 -13.05 2.31 6.54
N ILE A 97 -12.37 3.23 5.85
CA ILE A 97 -10.96 3.54 6.13
C ILE A 97 -10.85 4.30 7.44
N GLN A 98 -9.99 3.83 8.36
CA GLN A 98 -9.88 4.41 9.69
C GLN A 98 -8.87 5.56 9.73
N GLN A 99 -9.06 6.51 10.64
CA GLN A 99 -8.17 7.67 10.80
C GLN A 99 -6.70 7.25 10.99
N LYS A 100 -6.44 6.16 11.73
CA LYS A 100 -5.09 5.64 11.95
C LYS A 100 -4.41 5.06 10.70
N ASP A 101 -5.18 4.75 9.66
CA ASP A 101 -4.66 4.19 8.40
C ASP A 101 -4.28 5.29 7.39
N LEU A 102 -4.96 6.45 7.48
CA LEU A 102 -4.78 7.58 6.57
C LEU A 102 -3.34 8.10 6.45
N PRO A 103 -2.52 8.20 7.53
CA PRO A 103 -1.18 8.75 7.43
C PRO A 103 -0.31 7.91 6.48
N ARG A 104 -0.43 6.59 6.58
CA ARG A 104 0.26 5.65 5.70
C ARG A 104 -0.28 5.71 4.28
N ILE A 105 -1.61 5.71 4.10
CA ILE A 105 -2.25 5.72 2.78
C ILE A 105 -1.86 6.99 2.02
N ILE A 106 -2.05 8.16 2.62
CA ILE A 106 -1.78 9.46 2.00
C ILE A 106 -0.28 9.67 1.84
N GLY A 107 0.55 9.24 2.81
CA GLY A 107 2.01 9.31 2.69
C GLY A 107 2.58 8.43 1.56
N MET A 108 1.89 7.34 1.19
CA MET A 108 2.24 6.51 0.04
C MET A 108 1.67 7.06 -1.27
N CYS A 109 0.50 7.68 -1.22
CA CYS A 109 -0.28 8.07 -2.39
C CYS A 109 -0.86 9.49 -2.24
N PRO A 110 -0.02 10.54 -2.16
CA PRO A 110 -0.47 11.91 -1.93
C PRO A 110 -1.32 12.48 -3.08
N GLN A 111 -1.32 11.83 -4.25
CA GLN A 111 -2.19 12.15 -5.38
C GLN A 111 -3.67 12.04 -5.04
N ILE A 112 -4.03 11.21 -4.04
CA ILE A 112 -5.41 11.05 -3.59
C ILE A 112 -6.03 12.35 -3.08
N LEU A 113 -5.23 13.27 -2.54
CA LEU A 113 -5.70 14.53 -1.96
C LEU A 113 -6.19 15.51 -3.03
N THR A 114 -5.80 15.29 -4.29
CA THR A 114 -6.17 16.10 -5.44
C THR A 114 -7.14 15.38 -6.37
N SER A 115 -7.58 14.18 -5.99
CA SER A 115 -8.54 13.38 -6.75
C SER A 115 -9.97 13.86 -6.53
N THR A 116 -10.81 13.61 -7.52
CA THR A 116 -12.25 13.83 -7.46
C THR A 116 -12.96 12.60 -6.89
N ILE A 117 -13.93 12.81 -6.01
CA ILE A 117 -14.71 11.70 -5.44
C ILE A 117 -15.48 10.97 -6.55
N THR A 118 -16.11 11.71 -7.47
CA THR A 118 -17.01 11.16 -8.48
C THR A 118 -16.29 10.39 -9.57
N ASN A 119 -15.19 10.92 -10.11
CA ASN A 119 -14.57 10.37 -11.31
C ASN A 119 -13.35 9.51 -10.99
N ASP A 120 -12.72 9.69 -9.83
CA ASP A 120 -11.53 8.92 -9.46
C ASP A 120 -11.86 7.89 -8.38
N LEU A 121 -12.43 8.30 -7.24
CA LEU A 121 -12.57 7.40 -6.09
C LEU A 121 -13.75 6.43 -6.19
N ILE A 122 -14.95 6.91 -6.55
CA ILE A 122 -16.14 6.06 -6.68
C ILE A 122 -15.88 4.89 -7.66
N PRO A 123 -15.30 5.09 -8.85
CA PRO A 123 -15.00 3.98 -9.75
C PRO A 123 -14.09 2.92 -9.14
N ILE A 124 -13.12 3.31 -8.31
CA ILE A 124 -12.20 2.36 -7.65
C ILE A 124 -12.97 1.48 -6.67
N PHE A 125 -13.84 2.05 -5.84
CA PHE A 125 -14.66 1.24 -4.91
C PHE A 125 -15.70 0.39 -5.66
N ASN A 126 -16.26 0.88 -6.77
CA ASN A 126 -17.12 0.08 -7.64
C ASN A 126 -16.36 -1.08 -8.29
N PHE A 127 -15.10 -0.87 -8.67
CA PHE A 127 -14.24 -1.94 -9.18
C PHE A 127 -13.99 -3.01 -8.11
N LEU A 128 -13.70 -2.60 -6.88
CA LEU A 128 -13.54 -3.55 -5.77
C LEU A 128 -14.82 -4.37 -5.51
N SER A 129 -15.99 -3.72 -5.49
CA SER A 129 -17.25 -4.41 -5.21
C SER A 129 -17.77 -5.25 -6.39
N HIS A 130 -17.76 -4.70 -7.60
CA HIS A 130 -18.43 -5.31 -8.75
C HIS A 130 -17.50 -6.19 -9.57
N ASP A 131 -16.26 -5.77 -9.83
CA ASP A 131 -15.32 -6.53 -10.66
C ASP A 131 -14.58 -7.59 -9.82
N LEU A 132 -14.10 -7.22 -8.61
CA LEU A 132 -13.39 -8.15 -7.71
C LEU A 132 -14.28 -8.87 -6.68
N LYS A 133 -15.57 -8.52 -6.60
CA LYS A 133 -16.54 -9.14 -5.67
C LYS A 133 -16.15 -9.00 -4.19
N ILE A 134 -15.49 -7.91 -3.83
CA ILE A 134 -15.07 -7.64 -2.45
C ILE A 134 -16.22 -6.97 -1.69
N PRO A 135 -16.67 -7.55 -0.56
CA PRO A 135 -17.65 -6.90 0.31
C PRO A 135 -17.12 -5.58 0.89
N ASP A 136 -17.99 -4.60 1.04
CA ASP A 136 -17.64 -3.25 1.51
C ASP A 136 -16.87 -3.24 2.85
N HIS A 137 -17.22 -4.14 3.77
CA HIS A 137 -16.54 -4.27 5.07
C HIS A 137 -15.06 -4.68 4.95
N ASN A 138 -14.64 -5.21 3.79
CA ASN A 138 -13.27 -5.62 3.52
C ASN A 138 -12.45 -4.59 2.74
N PHE A 139 -13.03 -3.47 2.30
CA PHE A 139 -12.28 -2.43 1.58
C PHE A 139 -11.06 -1.95 2.37
N ARG A 140 -11.21 -1.73 3.68
CA ARG A 140 -10.11 -1.34 4.56
C ARG A 140 -8.92 -2.29 4.46
N ARG A 141 -9.17 -3.61 4.42
CA ARG A 141 -8.10 -4.61 4.34
C ARG A 141 -7.37 -4.54 3.00
N VAL A 142 -8.10 -4.44 1.90
CA VAL A 142 -7.54 -4.36 0.53
C VAL A 142 -6.75 -3.07 0.34
N ILE A 143 -7.32 -1.93 0.72
CA ILE A 143 -6.66 -0.62 0.59
C ILE A 143 -5.40 -0.53 1.46
N ASN A 144 -5.42 -1.03 2.70
CA ASN A 144 -4.22 -1.05 3.53
C ASN A 144 -3.11 -1.96 2.97
N LYS A 145 -3.49 -3.04 2.28
CA LYS A 145 -2.53 -3.92 1.59
C LYS A 145 -1.91 -3.23 0.37
N CYS A 146 -2.70 -2.49 -0.41
CA CYS A 146 -2.23 -1.79 -1.59
C CYS A 146 -2.87 -0.40 -1.74
N PRO A 147 -2.32 0.64 -1.07
CA PRO A 147 -2.85 2.01 -1.19
C PRO A 147 -2.83 2.57 -2.61
N ARG A 148 -1.92 2.06 -3.46
CA ARG A 148 -1.81 2.45 -4.88
C ARG A 148 -3.07 2.22 -5.71
N LEU A 149 -3.99 1.36 -5.26
CA LEU A 149 -5.30 1.21 -5.88
C LEU A 149 -6.03 2.55 -5.98
N LEU A 150 -5.95 3.39 -4.93
CA LEU A 150 -6.70 4.65 -4.83
C LEU A 150 -6.24 5.74 -5.82
N VAL A 151 -5.09 5.53 -6.46
CA VAL A 151 -4.50 6.47 -7.43
C VAL A 151 -4.30 5.82 -8.81
N SER A 152 -4.86 4.62 -9.00
CA SER A 152 -4.78 3.90 -10.27
C SER A 152 -6.06 4.09 -11.07
N SER A 153 -5.92 4.38 -12.37
CA SER A 153 -7.08 4.47 -13.28
C SER A 153 -7.78 3.11 -13.40
N VAL A 154 -9.09 3.08 -13.15
CA VAL A 154 -9.87 1.84 -13.31
C VAL A 154 -9.86 1.37 -14.77
N GLU A 155 -10.07 2.29 -15.71
CA GLU A 155 -10.19 2.00 -17.14
C GLU A 155 -8.84 1.66 -17.78
N ASN A 156 -7.80 2.43 -17.47
CA ASN A 156 -6.51 2.31 -18.17
C ASN A 156 -5.51 1.41 -17.45
N GLN A 157 -5.77 1.05 -16.18
CA GLN A 157 -4.82 0.28 -15.38
C GLN A 157 -5.47 -0.95 -14.72
N LEU A 158 -6.49 -0.77 -13.87
CA LEU A 158 -7.01 -1.88 -13.06
C LEU A 158 -7.76 -2.94 -13.88
N LYS A 159 -8.68 -2.52 -14.77
CA LYS A 159 -9.44 -3.45 -15.61
C LYS A 159 -8.57 -4.18 -16.64
N PRO A 160 -7.67 -3.50 -17.38
CA PRO A 160 -6.76 -4.19 -18.29
C PRO A 160 -5.89 -5.22 -17.56
N ALA A 161 -5.35 -4.88 -16.38
CA ALA A 161 -4.56 -5.80 -15.58
C ALA A 161 -5.40 -7.02 -15.12
N LEU A 162 -6.60 -6.78 -14.59
CA LEU A 162 -7.50 -7.87 -14.18
C LEU A 162 -7.82 -8.81 -15.35
N PHE A 163 -8.16 -8.27 -16.51
CA PHE A 163 -8.50 -9.06 -17.69
C PHE A 163 -7.31 -9.88 -18.21
N TYR A 164 -6.12 -9.27 -18.23
CA TYR A 164 -4.89 -9.98 -18.59
C TYR A 164 -4.59 -11.12 -17.62
N LEU A 165 -4.66 -10.86 -16.31
CA LEU A 165 -4.44 -11.88 -15.28
C LEU A 165 -5.46 -13.03 -15.39
N GLN A 166 -6.74 -12.72 -15.65
CA GLN A 166 -7.76 -13.74 -15.89
C GLN A 166 -7.44 -14.60 -17.12
N ARG A 167 -6.94 -14.00 -18.20
CA ARG A 167 -6.48 -14.73 -19.39
C ARG A 167 -5.30 -15.66 -19.12
N LEU A 168 -4.42 -15.29 -18.18
CA LEU A 168 -3.34 -16.17 -17.71
C LEU A 168 -3.85 -17.28 -16.76
N GLY A 169 -5.10 -17.22 -16.29
CA GLY A 169 -5.69 -18.23 -15.43
C GLY A 169 -5.82 -17.84 -13.95
N PHE A 170 -5.58 -16.58 -13.59
CA PHE A 170 -5.85 -16.08 -12.23
C PHE A 170 -7.36 -15.96 -12.01
N ARG A 171 -7.95 -17.00 -11.41
CA ARG A 171 -9.41 -17.09 -11.17
C ARG A 171 -9.82 -16.68 -9.75
N ASP A 172 -8.91 -16.77 -8.79
CA ASP A 172 -9.17 -16.38 -7.41
C ASP A 172 -9.06 -14.86 -7.25
N LEU A 173 -10.21 -14.18 -7.38
CA LEU A 173 -10.32 -12.73 -7.21
C LEU A 173 -10.00 -12.29 -5.77
N GLY A 174 -10.24 -13.16 -4.78
CA GLY A 174 -9.90 -12.91 -3.39
C GLY A 174 -8.38 -12.89 -3.21
N ALA A 175 -7.66 -13.87 -3.76
CA ALA A 175 -6.20 -13.88 -3.75
C ALA A 175 -5.63 -12.64 -4.44
N LEU A 176 -6.17 -12.26 -5.60
CA LEU A 176 -5.78 -11.03 -6.29
C LEU A 176 -6.02 -9.78 -5.44
N ALA A 177 -7.14 -9.69 -4.70
CA ALA A 177 -7.43 -8.51 -3.89
C ALA A 177 -6.62 -8.46 -2.57
N TYR A 178 -6.42 -9.60 -1.90
CA TYR A 178 -5.86 -9.64 -0.54
C TYR A 178 -4.36 -9.97 -0.49
N GLN A 179 -3.83 -10.63 -1.51
CA GLN A 179 -2.45 -11.13 -1.53
C GLN A 179 -1.65 -10.47 -2.65
N ASP A 180 -2.16 -10.56 -3.87
CA ASP A 180 -1.45 -10.19 -5.11
C ASP A 180 -1.93 -8.86 -5.71
N CYS A 181 -2.48 -7.97 -4.87
CA CYS A 181 -3.09 -6.72 -5.32
C CYS A 181 -2.14 -5.79 -6.08
N VAL A 182 -0.82 -5.96 -5.88
CA VAL A 182 0.19 -5.25 -6.65
C VAL A 182 0.13 -5.54 -8.15
N LEU A 183 -0.37 -6.72 -8.55
CA LEU A 183 -0.52 -7.10 -9.95
C LEU A 183 -1.60 -6.27 -10.65
N LEU A 184 -2.68 -5.92 -9.94
CA LEU A 184 -3.77 -5.09 -10.48
C LEU A 184 -3.32 -3.66 -10.80
N VAL A 185 -2.35 -3.14 -10.03
CA VAL A 185 -1.77 -1.80 -10.24
C VAL A 185 -0.50 -1.85 -11.12
N SER A 186 -0.17 -3.00 -11.71
CA SER A 186 1.00 -3.16 -12.58
C SER A 186 0.62 -2.99 -14.05
N ASN A 187 1.41 -2.22 -14.79
CA ASN A 187 1.15 -2.00 -16.22
C ASN A 187 1.29 -3.31 -17.00
N VAL A 188 0.30 -3.65 -17.83
CA VAL A 188 0.30 -4.91 -18.58
C VAL A 188 1.45 -4.96 -19.57
N GLU A 189 1.56 -3.96 -20.45
CA GLU A 189 2.53 -3.90 -21.54
C GLU A 189 3.97 -3.69 -21.07
N ASN A 190 4.15 -2.89 -20.02
CA ASN A 190 5.48 -2.47 -19.56
C ASN A 190 5.97 -3.25 -18.35
N THR A 191 5.15 -4.12 -17.75
CA THR A 191 5.54 -4.86 -16.54
C THR A 191 5.15 -6.33 -16.59
N LEU A 192 3.90 -6.66 -16.84
CA LEU A 192 3.44 -8.06 -16.77
C LEU A 192 3.91 -8.87 -17.99
N ILE A 193 3.67 -8.37 -19.21
CA ILE A 193 4.07 -9.03 -20.45
C ILE A 193 5.59 -9.23 -20.51
N PRO A 194 6.45 -8.20 -20.29
CA PRO A 194 7.90 -8.36 -20.37
C PRO A 194 8.46 -9.41 -19.40
N LYS A 195 7.83 -9.58 -18.23
CA LYS A 195 8.24 -10.59 -17.25
C LYS A 195 7.84 -12.00 -17.66
N LEU A 196 6.68 -12.15 -18.29
CA LEU A 196 6.27 -13.43 -18.86
C LEU A 196 7.14 -13.80 -20.07
N ASP A 197 7.37 -12.84 -20.96
CA ASP A 197 8.21 -13.01 -22.14
C ASP A 197 9.67 -13.31 -21.77
N TYR A 198 10.18 -12.71 -20.69
CA TYR A 198 11.49 -13.05 -20.17
C TYR A 198 11.58 -14.53 -19.76
N LEU A 199 10.59 -15.05 -19.02
CA LEU A 199 10.55 -16.48 -18.68
C LEU A 199 10.52 -17.34 -19.95
N ILE A 200 9.73 -16.96 -20.95
CA ILE A 200 9.71 -17.67 -22.25
C ILE A 200 11.10 -17.62 -22.92
N GLY A 201 11.77 -16.46 -22.87
CA GLY A 201 13.11 -16.26 -23.39
C GLY A 201 14.21 -17.06 -22.68
N LEU A 202 13.97 -17.51 -21.44
CA LEU A 202 14.85 -18.46 -20.75
C LEU A 202 14.76 -19.90 -21.31
N GLY A 203 13.77 -20.19 -22.16
CA GLY A 203 13.54 -21.50 -22.74
C GLY A 203 12.27 -22.21 -22.25
N PHE A 204 11.48 -21.60 -21.35
CA PHE A 204 10.18 -22.17 -20.96
C PHE A 204 9.15 -22.01 -22.08
N SER A 205 8.29 -23.01 -22.29
CA SER A 205 7.12 -22.80 -23.12
C SER A 205 6.18 -21.77 -22.48
N LYS A 206 5.36 -21.08 -23.29
CA LYS A 206 4.35 -20.14 -22.79
C LYS A 206 3.45 -20.75 -21.71
N ARG A 207 3.08 -22.03 -21.86
CA ARG A 207 2.26 -22.76 -20.88
C ARG A 207 3.01 -22.93 -19.56
N GLU A 208 4.28 -23.31 -19.59
CA GLU A 208 5.09 -23.51 -18.39
C GLU A 208 5.34 -22.18 -17.66
N ALA A 209 5.65 -21.11 -18.40
CA ALA A 209 5.79 -19.78 -17.83
C ALA A 209 4.50 -19.33 -17.12
N ILE A 210 3.33 -19.60 -17.72
CA ILE A 210 2.02 -19.35 -17.11
C ILE A 210 1.85 -20.19 -15.82
N GLU A 211 2.14 -21.49 -15.87
CA GLU A 211 2.05 -22.38 -14.70
C GLU A 211 2.98 -21.95 -13.56
N MET A 212 4.15 -21.40 -13.89
CA MET A 212 5.08 -20.82 -12.91
C MET A 212 4.51 -19.58 -12.22
N VAL A 213 3.99 -18.61 -12.98
CA VAL A 213 3.44 -17.37 -12.39
C VAL A 213 2.13 -17.60 -11.65
N LEU A 214 1.33 -18.61 -12.03
CA LEU A 214 0.14 -18.99 -11.26
C LEU A 214 0.51 -19.58 -9.89
N ARG A 215 1.58 -20.38 -9.80
CA ARG A 215 2.07 -20.93 -8.53
C ARG A 215 2.90 -19.93 -7.72
N CYS A 216 3.54 -18.96 -8.39
CA CYS A 216 4.33 -17.92 -7.75
C CYS A 216 4.05 -16.56 -8.40
N PRO A 217 2.94 -15.89 -8.03
CA PRO A 217 2.57 -14.59 -8.60
C PRO A 217 3.63 -13.50 -8.33
N GLY A 218 4.41 -13.67 -7.26
CA GLY A 218 5.54 -12.81 -6.91
C GLY A 218 6.59 -12.65 -8.02
N LEU A 219 6.69 -13.59 -8.97
CA LEU A 219 7.54 -13.47 -10.14
C LEU A 219 7.27 -12.17 -10.92
N PHE A 220 6.02 -11.73 -11.00
CA PHE A 220 5.67 -10.46 -11.64
C PHE A 220 6.13 -9.22 -10.86
N THR A 221 6.66 -9.37 -9.64
CA THR A 221 7.10 -8.24 -8.81
C THR A 221 8.61 -8.04 -8.84
N PHE A 222 9.37 -9.06 -9.26
CA PHE A 222 10.83 -8.99 -9.27
C PHE A 222 11.35 -8.19 -10.48
N SER A 223 12.53 -7.59 -10.31
CA SER A 223 13.24 -6.86 -11.37
C SER A 223 13.90 -7.85 -12.35
N LEU A 224 13.80 -7.58 -13.64
CA LEU A 224 14.49 -8.39 -14.65
C LEU A 224 16.02 -8.27 -14.48
N GLU A 225 16.52 -7.03 -14.40
CA GLU A 225 17.96 -6.74 -14.32
C GLU A 225 18.57 -7.11 -12.97
N ASN A 226 17.89 -6.75 -11.88
CA ASN A 226 18.48 -6.85 -10.53
C ASN A 226 18.08 -8.14 -9.79
N ASN A 227 17.24 -8.99 -10.38
CA ASN A 227 16.83 -10.23 -9.74
C ASN A 227 16.87 -11.41 -10.71
N PHE A 228 16.07 -11.40 -11.78
CA PHE A 228 15.99 -12.56 -12.68
C PHE A 228 17.32 -12.89 -13.34
N LYS A 229 17.93 -11.93 -14.06
CA LYS A 229 19.18 -12.15 -14.80
C LYS A 229 20.32 -12.68 -13.93
N PRO A 230 20.74 -12.01 -12.83
CA PRO A 230 21.88 -12.49 -12.04
C PRO A 230 21.61 -13.85 -11.37
N LYS A 231 20.37 -14.13 -10.97
CA LYS A 231 20.03 -15.42 -10.36
C LYS A 231 19.96 -16.54 -11.38
N PHE A 232 19.45 -16.27 -12.58
CA PHE A 232 19.43 -17.24 -13.67
C PHE A 232 20.85 -17.52 -14.17
N GLU A 233 21.69 -16.50 -14.35
CA GLU A 233 23.08 -16.67 -14.75
C GLU A 233 23.84 -17.56 -13.75
N TYR A 234 23.67 -17.33 -12.44
CA TYR A 234 24.26 -18.20 -11.42
C TYR A 234 23.71 -19.64 -11.49
N PHE A 235 22.40 -19.78 -11.67
CA PHE A 235 21.74 -21.09 -11.77
C PHE A 235 22.27 -21.91 -12.95
N GLU A 236 22.42 -21.27 -14.11
CA GLU A 236 22.84 -21.91 -15.35
C GLU A 236 24.35 -22.16 -15.39
N LYS A 237 25.17 -21.15 -15.09
CA LYS A 237 26.62 -21.22 -15.29
C LYS A 237 27.40 -21.79 -14.11
N GLU A 238 26.96 -21.49 -12.89
CA GLU A 238 27.70 -21.87 -11.67
C GLU A 238 27.12 -23.12 -11.04
N MET A 239 25.79 -23.21 -10.93
CA MET A 239 25.13 -24.40 -10.40
C MET A 239 24.99 -25.52 -11.45
N MET A 240 25.07 -25.18 -12.75
CA MET A 240 24.96 -26.13 -13.86
C MET A 240 23.71 -27.03 -13.76
N ARG A 241 22.56 -26.44 -13.42
CA ARG A 241 21.31 -27.16 -13.16
C ARG A 241 20.37 -27.12 -14.36
N ASP A 242 19.46 -28.10 -14.40
CA ASP A 242 18.48 -28.22 -15.48
C ASP A 242 17.35 -27.21 -15.31
N LEU A 243 16.92 -26.62 -16.42
CA LEU A 243 15.86 -25.61 -16.46
C LEU A 243 14.53 -26.12 -15.86
N SER A 244 14.25 -27.43 -15.94
CA SER A 244 13.07 -28.05 -15.33
C SER A 244 13.00 -27.86 -13.81
N GLU A 245 14.14 -27.73 -13.11
CA GLU A 245 14.14 -27.50 -11.67
C GLU A 245 13.61 -26.10 -11.32
N LEU A 246 13.88 -25.09 -12.15
CA LEU A 246 13.29 -23.76 -11.99
C LEU A 246 11.81 -23.75 -12.31
N LYS A 247 11.38 -24.54 -13.30
CA LYS A 247 9.95 -24.76 -13.56
C LYS A 247 9.31 -25.34 -12.31
N ASP A 248 9.84 -26.40 -11.72
CA ASP A 248 9.21 -27.03 -10.56
C ASP A 248 9.28 -26.14 -9.30
N PHE A 249 10.33 -25.33 -9.18
CA PHE A 249 10.58 -24.45 -8.05
C PHE A 249 10.80 -22.97 -8.44
N PRO A 250 9.77 -22.26 -8.91
CA PRO A 250 9.88 -20.86 -9.32
C PRO A 250 10.25 -19.93 -8.15
N GLN A 251 10.02 -20.35 -6.91
CA GLN A 251 10.39 -19.60 -5.70
C GLN A 251 11.90 -19.40 -5.57
N TYR A 252 12.73 -20.08 -6.37
CA TYR A 252 14.16 -19.79 -6.50
C TYR A 252 14.44 -18.28 -6.61
N PHE A 253 13.69 -17.57 -7.47
CA PHE A 253 13.86 -16.13 -7.68
C PHE A 253 13.45 -15.27 -6.48
N ALA A 254 12.78 -15.83 -5.48
CA ALA A 254 12.45 -15.13 -4.24
C ALA A 254 13.59 -15.15 -3.21
N PHE A 255 14.53 -16.09 -3.29
CA PHE A 255 15.64 -16.18 -2.34
C PHE A 255 16.78 -15.21 -2.68
N SER A 256 17.50 -14.71 -1.67
CA SER A 256 18.66 -13.84 -1.89
C SER A 256 19.78 -14.60 -2.58
N LEU A 257 20.34 -14.03 -3.65
CA LEU A 257 21.47 -14.63 -4.35
C LEU A 257 22.69 -14.73 -3.42
N GLU A 258 23.08 -13.60 -2.83
CA GLU A 258 24.29 -13.50 -2.01
C GLU A 258 24.14 -14.11 -0.61
N LYS A 259 22.95 -14.02 0.00
CA LYS A 259 22.77 -14.44 1.40
C LYS A 259 22.23 -15.87 1.55
N ARG A 260 21.74 -16.48 0.48
CA ARG A 260 21.02 -17.76 0.58
C ARG A 260 21.39 -18.75 -0.50
N ILE A 261 21.35 -18.35 -1.76
CA ILE A 261 21.60 -19.27 -2.88
C ILE A 261 23.07 -19.64 -2.95
N LYS A 262 23.97 -18.64 -3.05
CA LYS A 262 25.41 -18.88 -3.17
C LYS A 262 26.01 -19.62 -1.98
N PRO A 263 25.81 -19.19 -0.71
CA PRO A 263 26.45 -19.86 0.42
C PRO A 263 26.08 -21.34 0.51
N ARG A 264 24.78 -21.65 0.40
CA ARG A 264 24.30 -23.03 0.49
C ARG A 264 24.70 -23.90 -0.70
N HIS A 265 24.78 -23.32 -1.90
CA HIS A 265 25.30 -24.04 -3.06
C HIS A 265 26.77 -24.42 -2.85
N LEU A 266 27.60 -23.48 -2.40
CA LEU A 266 29.03 -23.70 -2.17
C LEU A 266 29.27 -24.74 -1.06
N GLU A 267 28.55 -24.63 0.07
CA GLU A 267 28.65 -25.62 1.17
C GLU A 267 28.23 -27.03 0.70
N ALA A 268 27.15 -27.14 -0.08
CA ALA A 268 26.72 -28.42 -0.63
C ALA A 268 27.74 -28.99 -1.65
N LEU A 269 28.40 -28.12 -2.42
CA LEU A 269 29.44 -28.49 -3.38
C LEU A 269 30.72 -28.97 -2.67
N GLU A 270 31.11 -28.31 -1.57
CA GLU A 270 32.25 -28.71 -0.73
C GLU A 270 32.04 -30.09 -0.10
N CYS A 271 30.84 -30.36 0.44
CA CYS A 271 30.45 -31.70 0.85
C CYS A 271 30.21 -32.65 -0.33
N GLY A 272 30.19 -32.14 -1.57
CA GLY A 272 29.92 -32.88 -2.82
C GLY A 272 28.58 -33.61 -2.83
N ILE A 273 27.55 -33.00 -2.26
CA ILE A 273 26.18 -33.53 -2.20
C ILE A 273 25.30 -32.71 -3.14
N LYS A 274 24.53 -33.38 -4.00
CA LYS A 274 23.53 -32.72 -4.85
C LYS A 274 22.20 -32.63 -4.12
N ILE A 275 21.76 -31.41 -3.77
CA ILE A 275 20.51 -31.16 -3.04
C ILE A 275 19.46 -30.52 -3.98
N PRO A 276 18.21 -31.03 -4.03
CA PRO A 276 17.10 -30.40 -4.75
C PRO A 276 16.86 -28.95 -4.30
N LEU A 277 16.56 -28.03 -5.22
CA LEU A 277 16.37 -26.60 -4.90
C LEU A 277 15.42 -26.33 -3.71
N PRO A 278 14.26 -27.01 -3.59
CA PRO A 278 13.36 -26.76 -2.47
C PRO A 278 14.02 -27.05 -1.13
N LEU A 279 14.74 -28.17 -1.00
CA LEU A 279 15.45 -28.54 0.22
C LEU A 279 16.65 -27.65 0.47
N LEU A 280 17.37 -27.27 -0.60
CA LEU A 280 18.52 -26.38 -0.51
C LEU A 280 18.10 -25.00 0.03
N LEU A 281 16.93 -24.48 -0.34
CA LEU A 281 16.60 -23.07 -0.12
C LEU A 281 15.51 -22.83 0.95
N LYS A 282 14.55 -23.74 1.13
CA LYS A 282 13.44 -23.57 2.09
C LYS A 282 13.74 -24.02 3.52
N THR A 283 14.65 -24.97 3.71
CA THR A 283 15.00 -25.52 5.03
C THR A 283 15.59 -24.48 5.95
N THR A 284 15.47 -24.63 7.26
CA THR A 284 16.18 -23.74 8.20
C THR A 284 17.70 -23.95 8.11
N ASP A 285 18.49 -23.11 8.78
CA ASP A 285 19.95 -23.27 8.77
C ASP A 285 20.38 -24.53 9.54
N GLU A 286 19.66 -24.88 10.60
CA GLU A 286 19.85 -26.13 11.35
C GLU A 286 19.52 -27.36 10.49
N GLU A 287 18.35 -27.37 9.85
CA GLU A 287 17.94 -28.46 8.96
C GLU A 287 18.91 -28.64 7.79
N PHE A 288 19.40 -27.53 7.23
CA PHE A 288 20.39 -27.57 6.16
C PHE A 288 21.74 -28.15 6.63
N ALA A 289 22.22 -27.72 7.80
CA ALA A 289 23.44 -28.28 8.38
C ALA A 289 23.32 -29.79 8.66
N ASP A 290 22.14 -30.24 9.10
CA ASP A 290 21.90 -31.67 9.34
C ASP A 290 21.83 -32.47 8.03
N LEU A 291 21.31 -31.90 6.94
CA LEU A 291 21.37 -32.51 5.60
C LEU A 291 22.81 -32.72 5.13
N LEU A 292 23.69 -31.76 5.37
CA LEU A 292 25.12 -31.88 5.00
C LEU A 292 25.80 -33.01 5.80
N LYS A 293 25.60 -33.04 7.13
CA LYS A 293 26.16 -34.11 8.00
C LYS A 293 25.69 -35.51 7.59
N GLN A 294 24.42 -35.66 7.21
CA GLN A 294 23.88 -36.95 6.78
C GLN A 294 24.47 -37.41 5.45
N GLY A 295 24.71 -36.49 4.51
CA GLY A 295 25.35 -36.81 3.24
C GLY A 295 26.83 -37.15 3.38
N ASP A 296 27.56 -36.48 4.28
CA ASP A 296 28.97 -36.81 4.58
C ASP A 296 29.11 -38.20 5.21
N ASN A 297 28.25 -38.53 6.17
CA ASN A 297 28.24 -39.86 6.80
C ASN A 297 27.96 -41.00 5.81
N ASN A 298 27.20 -40.74 4.75
CA ASN A 298 26.95 -41.72 3.70
C ASN A 298 28.14 -41.88 2.74
N LYS A 299 29.01 -40.87 2.59
CA LYS A 299 30.25 -40.99 1.83
C LYS A 299 31.32 -41.80 2.57
N SER A 300 31.46 -41.63 3.88
CA SER A 300 32.43 -42.38 4.70
C SER A 300 32.12 -43.86 4.88
N ARG A 301 30.94 -44.35 4.47
CA ARG A 301 30.57 -45.78 4.55
C ARG A 301 30.99 -46.60 3.32
N TYR A 302 31.54 -45.96 2.29
CA TYR A 302 31.98 -46.62 1.04
C TYR A 302 33.47 -46.42 0.75
N LEU A 303 34.24 -45.98 1.74
CA LEU A 303 35.71 -46.00 1.77
C LEU A 303 36.16 -47.03 2.81
#